data_AF-A0A830FRW8-F1
#
_entry.id   AF-A0A830FRW8-F1
#
_cell.length_a   1.000
_cell.length_b   1.000
_cell.length_c   1.000
_cell.angle_alpha   90.00
_cell.angle_beta   90.00
_cell.angle_gamma   90.00
#
_symmetry.space_group_name_H-M   'P 1'
#
loop_
_entity.id
_entity.type
_entity.pdbx_description
1 polymer ?
#
loop_
_entity_poly.entity_id
_entity_poly.type
_entity_poly.pdbx_seq_one_letter_code
_entity_poly.pdbx_strand_id
1 'polypeptide(L)'
;MNSDITATIYVVTSLLIIGIAVATLSPVSERTMVSEVVSEGDPPPGATVMNYSELPQPAQLAVDEVTQQGGTTLSTYDNYRAVETLQGDRYILKDDSVFYIRTTSADDSGGLFEGLARDSLLAIGGILIGTGIFRRDQRGNLLTVISLPAGAIATLLSVNALEAPTLSVISWAGTISFGLAAGVPVLTGIALQQRDYYIGVIALATFLLSVAVLFSGNALSALYLIAPLIMLGLPGVGFGWWVGKQDAEKS
;
A
#
# COMPACT_ATOMS: atom_id res chain seq x y z
N MET A 1 -10.08 -21.22 26.87
CA MET A 1 -9.43 -19.89 26.83
C MET A 1 -10.51 -18.83 26.74
N ASN A 2 -10.45 -17.77 27.57
CA ASN A 2 -11.46 -16.70 27.58
C ASN A 2 -11.45 -15.95 26.23
N SER A 3 -12.60 -15.67 25.60
CA SER A 3 -12.64 -15.02 24.28
C SER A 3 -11.98 -13.66 24.27
N ASP A 4 -12.05 -12.95 25.40
CA ASP A 4 -11.42 -11.64 25.54
C ASP A 4 -9.90 -11.74 25.44
N ILE A 5 -9.30 -12.77 26.05
CA ILE A 5 -7.85 -13.01 25.98
C ILE A 5 -7.45 -13.35 24.54
N THR A 6 -8.21 -14.21 23.86
CA THR A 6 -7.93 -14.57 22.46
C THR A 6 -8.06 -13.36 21.55
N ALA A 7 -9.10 -12.54 21.71
CA ALA A 7 -9.30 -11.31 20.95
C ALA A 7 -8.14 -10.32 21.17
N THR A 8 -7.71 -10.15 22.43
CA THR A 8 -6.55 -9.31 22.76
C THR A 8 -5.27 -9.82 22.09
N ILE A 9 -5.02 -11.13 22.07
CA ILE A 9 -3.83 -11.70 21.41
C ILE A 9 -3.81 -11.37 19.92
N TYR A 10 -4.95 -11.46 19.22
CA TYR A 10 -5.02 -11.11 17.80
C TYR A 10 -4.76 -9.62 17.56
N VAL A 11 -5.34 -8.75 18.40
CA VAL A 11 -5.13 -7.30 18.28
C VAL A 11 -3.67 -6.92 18.57
N VAL A 12 -3.06 -7.47 19.62
CA VAL A 12 -1.65 -7.18 19.96
C VAL A 12 -0.71 -7.70 18.88
N THR A 13 -0.90 -8.93 18.41
CA THR A 13 -0.11 -9.51 17.31
C THR A 13 -0.26 -8.68 16.04
N SER A 14 -1.48 -8.21 15.75
CA SER A 14 -1.75 -7.33 14.61
C SER A 14 -0.95 -6.03 14.69
N LEU A 15 -1.02 -5.33 15.82
CA LEU A 15 -0.32 -4.05 16.00
C LEU A 15 1.20 -4.22 15.84
N LEU A 16 1.74 -5.35 16.30
CA LEU A 16 3.16 -5.68 16.14
C LEU A 16 3.53 -5.91 14.67
N ILE A 17 2.74 -6.69 13.93
CA ILE A 17 2.96 -6.92 12.49
C ILE A 17 2.86 -5.61 11.70
N ILE A 18 1.85 -4.79 11.98
CA ILE A 18 1.67 -3.48 11.33
C ILE A 18 2.85 -2.57 11.62
N GLY A 19 3.26 -2.48 12.89
CA GLY A 19 4.39 -1.65 13.30
C GLY A 19 5.71 -2.05 12.63
N ILE A 20 5.98 -3.36 12.52
CA ILE A 20 7.16 -3.86 11.79
C ILE A 20 7.05 -3.51 10.30
N ALA A 21 5.93 -3.81 9.66
CA ALA A 21 5.75 -3.54 8.23
C ALA A 21 5.93 -2.05 7.89
N VAL A 22 5.43 -1.16 8.74
CA VAL A 22 5.61 0.29 8.61
C VAL A 22 7.07 0.71 8.80
N ALA A 23 7.75 0.14 9.79
CA ALA A 23 9.12 0.53 10.12
C ALA A 23 10.17 -0.02 9.15
N THR A 24 9.90 -1.12 8.45
CA THR A 24 10.91 -1.85 7.67
C THR A 24 10.66 -1.90 6.17
N LEU A 25 9.46 -1.54 5.70
CA LEU A 25 9.10 -1.65 4.29
C LEU A 25 8.50 -0.36 3.76
N SER A 26 8.87 -0.05 2.52
CA SER A 26 8.42 1.12 1.77
C SER A 26 7.04 0.90 1.15
N PRO A 27 6.17 1.94 1.05
CA PRO A 27 4.91 1.88 0.33
C PRO A 27 5.08 1.54 -1.17
N VAL A 28 4.05 0.95 -1.79
CA VAL A 28 4.02 0.63 -3.24
C VAL A 28 4.22 1.88 -4.13
N SER A 29 3.83 3.05 -3.65
CA SER A 29 3.97 4.34 -4.35
C SER A 29 5.30 5.05 -4.09
N GLU A 30 6.13 4.54 -3.18
CA GLU A 30 7.44 5.11 -2.95
C GLU A 30 8.36 4.76 -4.12
N ARG A 31 9.05 5.78 -4.63
CA ARG A 31 10.07 5.65 -5.67
C ARG A 31 11.22 6.54 -5.29
N THR A 32 12.42 6.01 -5.29
CA THR A 32 13.60 6.87 -5.29
C THR A 32 13.87 7.31 -6.72
N MET A 33 14.15 8.59 -6.85
CA MET A 33 14.50 9.25 -8.10
C MET A 33 15.96 9.69 -8.00
N VAL A 34 16.74 9.44 -9.05
CA VAL A 34 18.08 10.02 -9.20
C VAL A 34 17.93 11.32 -9.97
N SER A 35 18.43 12.41 -9.42
CA SER A 35 18.52 13.70 -10.08
C SER A 35 19.98 14.03 -10.35
N GLU A 36 20.33 14.29 -11.61
CA GLU A 36 21.71 14.56 -12.04
C GLU A 36 21.80 15.78 -12.95
N VAL A 37 22.94 16.48 -12.92
CA VAL A 37 23.25 17.52 -13.92
C VAL A 37 23.80 16.84 -15.17
N VAL A 38 23.07 16.94 -16.28
CA VAL A 38 23.48 16.33 -17.56
C VAL A 38 24.32 17.29 -18.39
N SER A 39 24.04 18.59 -18.34
CA SER A 39 24.86 19.62 -18.99
C SER A 39 24.63 21.00 -18.38
N GLU A 40 25.62 21.88 -18.53
CA GLU A 40 25.52 23.30 -18.21
C GLU A 40 25.71 24.13 -19.50
N GLY A 41 24.87 25.16 -19.70
CA GLY A 41 24.99 26.08 -20.84
C GLY A 41 23.70 26.27 -21.63
N ASP A 42 23.83 26.77 -22.86
CA ASP A 42 22.70 27.20 -23.66
C ASP A 42 21.69 26.07 -23.92
N PRO A 43 20.40 26.29 -23.59
CA PRO A 43 19.36 25.29 -23.81
C PRO A 43 19.07 25.13 -25.32
N PRO A 44 18.61 23.95 -25.76
CA PRO A 44 18.24 23.74 -27.15
C PRO A 44 17.09 24.67 -27.58
N PRO A 45 17.00 25.04 -28.88
CA PRO A 45 15.99 25.96 -29.36
C PRO A 45 14.57 25.48 -29.02
N GLY A 46 13.78 26.35 -28.37
CA GLY A 46 12.39 26.05 -27.99
C GLY A 46 12.23 25.32 -26.65
N ALA A 47 13.31 25.04 -25.91
CA ALA A 47 13.21 24.51 -24.56
C ALA A 47 12.58 25.53 -23.60
N THR A 48 11.70 25.05 -22.71
CA THR A 48 11.16 25.87 -21.63
C THR A 48 12.16 25.93 -20.50
N VAL A 49 12.67 27.13 -20.21
CA VAL A 49 13.59 27.39 -19.10
C VAL A 49 12.79 27.91 -17.92
N MET A 50 12.94 27.26 -16.77
CA MET A 50 12.29 27.65 -15.52
C MET A 50 13.27 28.45 -14.67
N ASN A 51 12.81 29.53 -14.05
CA ASN A 51 13.66 30.30 -13.16
C ASN A 51 13.77 29.58 -11.80
N TYR A 52 14.98 29.46 -11.24
CA TYR A 52 15.19 28.85 -9.92
C TYR A 52 14.30 29.48 -8.84
N SER A 53 14.11 30.80 -8.89
CA SER A 53 13.26 31.52 -7.93
C SER A 53 11.77 31.16 -7.98
N GLU A 54 11.30 30.58 -9.09
CA GLU A 54 9.92 30.12 -9.27
C GLU A 54 9.69 28.70 -8.73
N LEU A 55 10.78 27.97 -8.44
CA LEU A 55 10.70 26.63 -7.87
C LEU A 55 10.22 26.68 -6.42
N PRO A 56 9.44 25.70 -5.95
CA PRO A 56 9.14 25.55 -4.54
C PRO A 56 10.42 25.24 -3.76
N GLN A 57 10.50 25.69 -2.50
CA GLN A 57 11.70 25.55 -1.66
C GLN A 57 12.30 24.13 -1.61
N PRO A 58 11.53 23.03 -1.53
CA PRO A 58 12.09 21.68 -1.59
C PRO A 58 12.80 21.37 -2.92
N ALA A 59 12.29 21.88 -4.05
CA ALA A 59 12.93 21.72 -5.36
C ALA A 59 14.19 22.59 -5.48
N GLN A 60 14.17 23.79 -4.89
CA GLN A 60 15.36 24.64 -4.82
C GLN A 60 16.52 23.94 -4.09
N LEU A 61 16.24 23.34 -2.92
CA LEU A 61 17.23 22.59 -2.14
C LEU A 61 17.81 21.41 -2.95
N ALA A 62 16.95 20.66 -3.64
CA ALA A 62 17.40 19.57 -4.51
C ALA A 62 18.29 20.08 -5.66
N VAL A 63 17.93 21.21 -6.29
CA VAL A 63 18.77 21.83 -7.34
C VAL A 63 20.11 22.29 -6.77
N ASP A 64 20.14 22.88 -5.58
CA ASP A 64 21.38 23.29 -4.92
C ASP A 64 22.30 22.12 -4.67
N GLU A 65 21.76 21.01 -4.16
CA GLU A 65 22.52 19.80 -3.89
C GLU A 65 23.05 19.15 -5.18
N VAL A 66 22.20 19.04 -6.20
CA VAL A 66 22.55 18.47 -7.51
C VAL A 66 23.62 19.32 -8.22
N THR A 67 23.50 20.65 -8.15
CA THR A 67 24.49 21.56 -8.74
C THR A 67 25.82 21.56 -8.00
N GLN A 68 25.83 21.31 -6.68
CA GLN A 68 27.08 21.21 -5.90
C GLN A 68 27.77 19.84 -6.01
N GLN A 69 27.00 18.75 -6.06
CA GLN A 69 27.51 17.39 -5.95
C GLN A 69 27.49 16.61 -7.27
N GLY A 70 26.89 17.16 -8.32
CA GLY A 70 26.70 16.51 -9.62
C GLY A 70 25.46 15.59 -9.69
N GLY A 71 24.92 15.20 -8.53
CA GLY A 71 23.64 14.49 -8.44
C GLY A 71 23.17 14.28 -7.00
N THR A 72 21.92 13.87 -6.82
CA THR A 72 21.32 13.48 -5.54
C THR A 72 20.23 12.42 -5.76
N THR A 73 19.74 11.84 -4.66
CA THR A 73 18.62 10.90 -4.62
C THR A 73 17.44 11.50 -3.88
N LEU A 74 16.25 11.43 -4.47
CA LEU A 74 15.02 11.99 -3.92
C LEU A 74 13.99 10.88 -3.70
N SER A 75 13.40 10.77 -2.51
CA SER A 75 12.21 9.91 -2.30
C SER A 75 10.94 10.64 -2.74
N THR A 76 10.00 9.95 -3.40
CA THR A 76 8.66 10.51 -3.71
C THR A 76 7.84 10.78 -2.45
N TYR A 77 8.18 10.18 -1.30
CA TYR A 77 7.51 10.44 -0.02
C TYR A 77 8.15 11.62 0.70
N ASP A 78 9.45 11.57 0.96
CA ASP A 78 10.14 12.62 1.73
C ASP A 78 10.25 13.92 0.93
N ASN A 79 10.50 13.82 -0.38
CA ASN A 79 10.80 14.94 -1.26
C ASN A 79 9.72 15.14 -2.33
N TYR A 80 8.45 14.81 -2.01
CA TYR A 80 7.32 14.80 -2.94
C TYR A 80 7.25 16.04 -3.85
N ARG A 81 7.31 17.25 -3.27
CA ARG A 81 7.24 18.52 -4.03
C ARG A 81 8.45 18.75 -4.94
N ALA A 82 9.63 18.30 -4.52
CA ALA A 82 10.82 18.36 -5.35
C ALA A 82 10.68 17.40 -6.54
N VAL A 83 10.27 16.16 -6.28
CA VAL A 83 10.06 15.16 -7.34
C VAL A 83 8.97 15.61 -8.31
N GLU A 84 7.80 16.03 -7.83
CA GLU A 84 6.69 16.51 -8.68
C GLU A 84 7.13 17.62 -9.65
N THR A 85 8.00 18.53 -9.18
CA THR A 85 8.48 19.67 -9.97
C THR A 85 9.59 19.27 -10.95
N LEU A 86 10.55 18.48 -10.47
CA LEU A 86 11.80 18.17 -11.17
C LEU A 86 11.74 16.90 -12.02
N GLN A 87 10.71 16.08 -11.90
CA GLN A 87 10.58 14.81 -12.62
C GLN A 87 10.73 14.98 -14.14
N GLY A 88 11.56 14.11 -14.72
CA GLY A 88 11.92 14.14 -16.13
C GLY A 88 13.07 15.11 -16.42
N ASP A 89 13.05 15.67 -17.62
CA ASP A 89 14.08 16.59 -18.11
C ASP A 89 13.65 18.05 -17.85
N ARG A 90 14.52 18.83 -17.20
CA ARG A 90 14.27 20.23 -16.82
C ARG A 90 15.48 21.13 -17.07
N TYR A 91 15.22 22.34 -17.60
CA TYR A 91 16.22 23.40 -17.72
C TYR A 91 15.94 24.47 -16.68
N ILE A 92 16.91 24.73 -15.80
CA ILE A 92 16.76 25.61 -14.65
C ILE A 92 17.80 26.73 -14.72
N LEU A 93 17.34 27.97 -14.76
CA LEU A 93 18.19 29.16 -14.71
C LEU A 93 18.51 29.51 -13.26
N LYS A 94 19.79 29.49 -12.90
CA LYS A 94 20.32 29.82 -11.57
C LYS A 94 21.64 30.58 -11.72
N ASP A 95 21.75 31.75 -11.07
CA ASP A 95 22.98 32.56 -11.05
C ASP A 95 23.59 32.80 -12.44
N ASP A 96 22.74 33.18 -13.41
CA ASP A 96 23.07 33.42 -14.83
C ASP A 96 23.52 32.19 -15.65
N SER A 97 23.56 31.00 -15.06
CA SER A 97 23.78 29.72 -15.75
C SER A 97 22.49 28.91 -15.90
N VAL A 98 22.35 28.21 -17.02
CA VAL A 98 21.26 27.25 -17.23
C VAL A 98 21.79 25.83 -16.98
N PHE A 99 21.16 25.14 -16.02
CA PHE A 99 21.45 23.77 -15.68
C PHE A 99 20.41 22.84 -16.29
N TYR A 100 20.87 21.85 -17.06
CA TYR A 100 20.03 20.76 -17.52
C TYR A 100 20.06 19.65 -16.47
N ILE A 101 18.95 19.50 -15.75
CA ILE A 101 18.76 18.48 -14.73
C ILE A 101 17.84 17.40 -15.26
N ARG A 102 18.30 16.15 -15.13
CA ARG A 102 17.49 14.96 -15.41
C ARG A 102 17.16 14.28 -14.10
N THR A 103 15.86 14.08 -13.86
CA THR A 103 15.36 13.34 -12.71
C THR A 103 14.60 12.09 -13.16
N THR A 104 15.23 10.93 -13.04
CA THR A 104 14.68 9.62 -13.46
C THR A 104 14.51 8.68 -12.28
N SER A 105 13.66 7.65 -12.41
CA SER A 105 13.54 6.62 -11.37
C SER A 105 14.87 5.88 -11.20
N ALA A 106 15.29 5.66 -9.96
CA ALA A 106 16.37 4.74 -9.65
C ALA A 106 15.89 3.30 -9.92
N ASP A 107 16.72 2.47 -10.57
CA ASP A 107 16.38 1.09 -10.88
C ASP A 107 16.34 0.17 -9.64
N ASP A 108 16.84 0.62 -8.47
CA ASP A 108 17.28 -0.25 -7.38
C ASP A 108 16.64 0.00 -5.99
N SER A 109 15.51 0.70 -5.91
CA SER A 109 14.96 1.15 -4.60
C SER A 109 13.42 1.22 -4.56
N GLY A 110 12.83 0.69 -3.47
CA GLY A 110 11.40 0.82 -3.16
C GLY A 110 10.47 0.08 -4.12
N GLY A 111 10.87 -1.13 -4.53
CA GLY A 111 10.23 -1.84 -5.64
C GLY A 111 8.77 -2.24 -5.37
N LEU A 112 8.02 -2.47 -6.45
CA LEU A 112 6.67 -3.02 -6.45
C LEU A 112 6.52 -4.24 -5.53
N PHE A 113 7.55 -5.09 -5.46
CA PHE A 113 7.57 -6.27 -4.60
C PHE A 113 7.61 -5.93 -3.11
N GLU A 114 8.42 -4.96 -2.70
CA GLU A 114 8.53 -4.50 -1.32
C GLU A 114 7.19 -3.90 -0.85
N GLY A 115 6.60 -3.05 -1.69
CA GLY A 115 5.28 -2.49 -1.42
C GLY A 115 4.18 -3.56 -1.36
N LEU A 116 4.19 -4.56 -2.23
CA LEU A 116 3.23 -5.68 -2.16
C LEU A 116 3.42 -6.53 -0.90
N ALA A 117 4.66 -6.76 -0.48
CA ALA A 117 4.95 -7.46 0.76
C ALA A 117 4.44 -6.66 1.97
N ARG A 118 4.65 -5.35 1.97
CA ARG A 118 4.13 -4.42 2.97
C ARG A 118 2.61 -4.47 3.04
N ASP A 119 1.92 -4.27 1.92
CA ASP A 119 0.45 -4.30 1.87
C ASP A 119 -0.09 -5.68 2.29
N SER A 120 0.61 -6.77 1.97
CA SER A 120 0.25 -8.11 2.45
C SER A 120 0.32 -8.22 3.97
N LEU A 121 1.39 -7.71 4.60
CA LEU A 121 1.54 -7.71 6.06
C LEU A 121 0.50 -6.81 6.74
N LEU A 122 0.22 -5.63 6.17
CA LEU A 122 -0.83 -4.74 6.64
C LEU A 122 -2.21 -5.39 6.55
N ALA A 123 -2.51 -6.08 5.44
CA ALA A 123 -3.75 -6.82 5.27
C ALA A 123 -3.87 -7.95 6.30
N ILE A 124 -2.80 -8.72 6.54
CA ILE A 124 -2.76 -9.74 7.60
C ILE A 124 -3.05 -9.11 8.96
N GLY A 125 -2.39 -8.00 9.30
CA GLY A 125 -2.64 -7.25 10.53
C GLY A 125 -4.12 -6.87 10.66
N GLY A 126 -4.71 -6.26 9.63
CA GLY A 126 -6.12 -5.89 9.63
C GLY A 126 -7.08 -7.08 9.77
N ILE A 127 -6.80 -8.20 9.11
CA ILE A 127 -7.56 -9.46 9.23
C ILE A 127 -7.49 -9.99 10.66
N LEU A 128 -6.35 -9.90 11.34
CA LEU A 128 -6.23 -10.34 12.74
C LEU A 128 -7.09 -9.47 13.67
N ILE A 129 -7.15 -8.14 13.46
CA ILE A 129 -8.06 -7.25 14.21
C ILE A 129 -9.51 -7.69 13.99
N GLY A 130 -9.90 -7.91 12.72
CA GLY A 130 -11.22 -8.44 12.37
C GLY A 130 -11.51 -9.77 13.05
N THR A 131 -10.53 -10.69 13.08
CA THR A 131 -10.65 -11.98 13.76
C THR A 131 -10.89 -11.80 15.26
N GLY A 132 -10.21 -10.84 15.90
CA GLY A 132 -10.44 -10.51 17.30
C GLY A 132 -11.86 -10.02 17.56
N ILE A 133 -12.41 -9.17 16.69
CA ILE A 133 -13.81 -8.70 16.76
C ILE A 133 -14.79 -9.86 16.56
N PHE A 134 -14.58 -10.66 15.52
CA PHE A 134 -15.36 -11.86 15.23
C PHE A 134 -15.41 -12.83 16.42
N ARG A 135 -14.28 -13.04 17.10
CA ARG A 135 -14.18 -13.93 18.28
C ARG A 135 -14.79 -13.35 19.55
N ARG A 136 -14.78 -12.03 19.70
CA ARG A 136 -15.34 -11.36 20.87
C ARG A 136 -16.86 -11.40 20.84
N ASP A 137 -17.47 -11.28 19.66
CA ASP A 137 -18.92 -11.39 19.50
C ASP A 137 -19.34 -12.87 19.41
N GLN A 138 -19.28 -13.56 20.55
CA GLN A 138 -19.58 -15.00 20.71
C GLN A 138 -21.02 -15.42 20.33
N ARG A 139 -21.87 -14.53 19.79
CA ARG A 139 -23.30 -14.79 19.55
C ARG A 139 -23.64 -15.17 18.11
N GLY A 140 -22.68 -15.59 17.30
CA GLY A 140 -22.95 -16.24 16.01
C GLY A 140 -23.58 -15.31 14.96
N ASN A 141 -23.32 -14.00 15.05
CA ASN A 141 -23.83 -13.06 14.07
C ASN A 141 -22.97 -13.15 12.79
N LEU A 142 -23.52 -13.70 11.71
CA LEU A 142 -22.89 -13.75 10.39
C LEU A 142 -22.32 -12.40 9.93
N LEU A 143 -22.85 -11.28 10.43
CA LEU A 143 -22.37 -9.93 10.13
C LEU A 143 -20.95 -9.65 10.65
N THR A 144 -20.50 -10.32 11.72
CA THR A 144 -19.16 -10.09 12.29
C THR A 144 -18.06 -10.67 11.43
N VAL A 145 -18.38 -11.60 10.52
CA VAL A 145 -17.45 -12.16 9.54
C VAL A 145 -16.93 -11.09 8.57
N ILE A 146 -17.72 -10.06 8.29
CA ILE A 146 -17.33 -8.91 7.45
C ILE A 146 -16.19 -8.10 8.08
N SER A 147 -15.99 -8.20 9.40
CA SER A 147 -14.89 -7.52 10.09
C SER A 147 -13.51 -7.97 9.59
N LEU A 148 -13.39 -9.16 8.99
CA LEU A 148 -12.14 -9.69 8.42
C LEU A 148 -11.67 -8.83 7.21
N PRO A 149 -12.41 -8.77 6.09
CA PRO A 149 -12.03 -7.88 4.98
C PRO A 149 -12.09 -6.40 5.38
N ALA A 150 -13.05 -6.00 6.22
CA ALA A 150 -13.15 -4.60 6.66
C ALA A 150 -11.92 -4.15 7.48
N GLY A 151 -11.39 -5.04 8.34
CA GLY A 151 -10.16 -4.79 9.09
C GLY A 151 -8.97 -4.62 8.17
N ALA A 152 -8.82 -5.50 7.16
CA ALA A 152 -7.77 -5.38 6.14
C ALA A 152 -7.82 -4.03 5.42
N ILE A 153 -9.00 -3.64 4.94
CA ILE A 153 -9.22 -2.36 4.25
C ILE A 153 -8.90 -1.18 5.17
N ALA A 154 -9.43 -1.20 6.40
CA ALA A 154 -9.23 -0.11 7.35
C ALA A 154 -7.75 0.08 7.68
N THR A 155 -7.01 -1.01 7.93
CA THR A 155 -5.56 -0.94 8.20
C THR A 155 -4.81 -0.41 6.98
N LEU A 156 -5.05 -0.99 5.79
CA LEU A 156 -4.37 -0.57 4.57
C LEU A 156 -4.63 0.90 4.24
N LEU A 157 -5.88 1.36 4.31
CA LEU A 157 -6.24 2.75 4.04
C LEU A 157 -5.65 3.69 5.09
N SER A 158 -5.72 3.33 6.37
CA SER A 158 -5.23 4.20 7.44
C SER A 158 -3.72 4.39 7.35
N VAL A 159 -2.97 3.30 7.18
CA VAL A 159 -1.50 3.37 7.09
C VAL A 159 -1.07 4.11 5.83
N ASN A 160 -1.62 3.75 4.66
CA ASN A 160 -1.28 4.44 3.42
C ASN A 160 -1.69 5.93 3.44
N ALA A 161 -2.81 6.28 4.08
CA ALA A 161 -3.23 7.68 4.21
C ALA A 161 -2.38 8.49 5.20
N LEU A 162 -1.86 7.86 6.26
CA LEU A 162 -1.01 8.53 7.24
C LEU A 162 0.36 8.88 6.66
N GLU A 163 0.89 8.04 5.78
CA GLU A 163 2.21 8.27 5.19
C GLU A 163 2.17 9.03 3.87
N ALA A 164 1.05 9.01 3.16
CA ALA A 164 0.98 9.65 1.86
C ALA A 164 1.24 11.16 1.96
N PRO A 165 2.14 11.72 1.14
CA PRO A 165 2.39 13.16 1.13
C PRO A 165 1.16 13.94 0.67
N THR A 166 0.33 13.34 -0.20
CA THR A 166 -1.00 13.82 -0.59
C THR A 166 -1.96 12.66 -0.85
N LEU A 167 -3.26 12.87 -0.62
CA LEU A 167 -4.29 11.82 -0.81
C LEU A 167 -4.45 11.36 -2.26
N SER A 168 -4.00 12.16 -3.23
CA SER A 168 -4.03 11.83 -4.66
C SER A 168 -3.03 10.76 -5.08
N VAL A 169 -2.01 10.49 -4.24
CA VAL A 169 -1.01 9.44 -4.50
C VAL A 169 -1.56 8.05 -4.13
N ILE A 170 -2.60 8.00 -3.30
CA ILE A 170 -3.18 6.75 -2.82
C ILE A 170 -4.08 6.13 -3.90
N SER A 171 -3.80 4.89 -4.26
CA SER A 171 -4.65 4.09 -5.14
C SER A 171 -5.86 3.54 -4.37
N TRP A 172 -6.80 4.41 -3.97
CA TRP A 172 -7.95 4.05 -3.12
C TRP A 172 -8.68 2.78 -3.57
N ALA A 173 -9.03 2.69 -4.86
CA ALA A 173 -9.69 1.52 -5.42
C ALA A 173 -8.80 0.26 -5.38
N GLY A 174 -7.51 0.41 -5.63
CA GLY A 174 -6.52 -0.66 -5.53
C GLY A 174 -6.40 -1.19 -4.10
N THR A 175 -6.24 -0.29 -3.14
CA THR A 175 -6.10 -0.62 -1.72
C THR A 175 -7.36 -1.30 -1.15
N ILE A 176 -8.56 -0.81 -1.51
CA ILE A 176 -9.83 -1.44 -1.12
C ILE A 176 -9.92 -2.84 -1.72
N SER A 177 -9.65 -2.99 -3.01
CA SER A 177 -9.64 -4.29 -3.68
C SER A 177 -8.65 -5.26 -3.05
N PHE A 178 -7.46 -4.80 -2.70
CA PHE A 178 -6.44 -5.61 -2.06
C PHE A 178 -6.94 -6.14 -0.72
N GLY A 179 -7.51 -5.28 0.13
CA GLY A 179 -8.07 -5.67 1.42
C GLY A 179 -9.24 -6.66 1.29
N LEU A 180 -10.14 -6.44 0.33
CA LEU A 180 -11.22 -7.38 0.01
C LEU A 180 -10.67 -8.74 -0.42
N ALA A 181 -9.75 -8.76 -1.39
CA ALA A 181 -9.15 -9.96 -1.94
C ALA A 181 -8.34 -10.74 -0.89
N ALA A 182 -7.65 -10.05 0.01
CA ALA A 182 -6.94 -10.65 1.15
C ALA A 182 -7.88 -11.36 2.13
N GLY A 183 -9.10 -10.84 2.31
CA GLY A 183 -10.13 -11.45 3.16
C GLY A 183 -10.74 -12.73 2.56
N VAL A 184 -10.81 -12.84 1.23
CA VAL A 184 -11.49 -13.97 0.53
C VAL A 184 -10.96 -15.35 0.94
N PRO A 185 -9.64 -15.61 0.96
CA PRO A 185 -9.10 -16.89 1.43
C PRO A 185 -9.55 -17.27 2.84
N VAL A 186 -9.54 -16.31 3.77
CA VAL A 186 -9.92 -16.55 5.17
C VAL A 186 -11.40 -16.87 5.28
N LEU A 187 -12.25 -16.09 4.61
CA LEU A 187 -13.69 -16.34 4.54
C LEU A 187 -14.00 -17.71 3.95
N THR A 188 -13.29 -18.09 2.88
CA THR A 188 -13.42 -19.40 2.24
C THR A 188 -13.04 -20.52 3.19
N GLY A 189 -11.94 -20.38 3.95
CA GLY A 189 -11.53 -21.34 4.97
C GLY A 189 -12.58 -21.55 6.06
N ILE A 190 -13.17 -20.45 6.56
CA ILE A 190 -14.24 -20.51 7.57
C ILE A 190 -15.48 -21.22 6.98
N ALA A 191 -15.91 -20.83 5.77
CA ALA A 191 -17.05 -21.43 5.08
C ALA A 191 -16.89 -22.94 4.89
N LEU A 192 -15.70 -23.38 4.46
CA LEU A 192 -15.40 -24.79 4.25
C LEU A 192 -15.43 -25.60 5.56
N GLN A 193 -14.87 -25.05 6.64
CA GLN A 193 -14.83 -25.73 7.92
C GLN A 193 -16.19 -25.82 8.59
N GLN A 194 -16.97 -24.73 8.58
CA GLN A 194 -18.30 -24.68 9.18
C GLN A 194 -19.39 -25.28 8.28
N ARG A 195 -19.07 -25.50 6.99
CA ARG A 195 -20.02 -25.90 5.94
C ARG A 195 -21.21 -24.93 5.83
N ASP A 196 -20.95 -23.65 6.10
CA ASP A 196 -21.98 -22.61 6.09
C ASP A 196 -22.07 -21.96 4.69
N TYR A 197 -23.24 -22.14 4.07
CA TYR A 197 -23.55 -21.57 2.76
C TYR A 197 -23.51 -20.04 2.75
N TYR A 198 -23.99 -19.37 3.80
CA TYR A 198 -24.05 -17.91 3.86
C TYR A 198 -22.66 -17.29 3.93
N ILE A 199 -21.73 -17.91 4.68
CA ILE A 199 -20.32 -17.47 4.70
C ILE A 199 -19.69 -17.66 3.33
N GLY A 200 -20.02 -18.76 2.63
CA GLY A 200 -19.60 -18.97 1.25
C GLY A 200 -20.12 -17.88 0.30
N VAL A 201 -21.38 -17.45 0.44
CA VAL A 201 -21.95 -16.33 -0.34
C VAL A 201 -21.25 -15.02 -0.01
N ILE A 202 -20.93 -14.75 1.26
CA ILE A 202 -20.17 -13.55 1.66
C ILE A 202 -18.76 -13.58 1.04
N ALA A 203 -18.07 -14.72 1.05
CA ALA A 203 -16.76 -14.88 0.43
C ALA A 203 -16.82 -14.59 -1.08
N LEU A 204 -17.82 -15.15 -1.77
CA LEU A 204 -18.04 -14.91 -3.20
C LEU A 204 -18.38 -13.45 -3.49
N ALA A 205 -19.27 -12.83 -2.71
CA ALA A 205 -19.61 -11.42 -2.87
C ALA A 205 -18.40 -10.51 -2.64
N THR A 206 -17.59 -10.81 -1.63
CA THR A 206 -16.34 -10.09 -1.33
C THR A 206 -15.36 -10.18 -2.50
N PHE A 207 -15.22 -11.37 -3.11
CA PHE A 207 -14.40 -11.58 -4.30
C PHE A 207 -14.94 -10.82 -5.52
N LEU A 208 -16.25 -10.87 -5.78
CA LEU A 208 -16.83 -10.12 -6.89
C LEU A 208 -16.66 -8.61 -6.72
N LEU A 209 -16.74 -8.10 -5.49
CA LEU A 209 -16.46 -6.70 -5.17
C LEU A 209 -14.98 -6.34 -5.38
N SER A 210 -14.04 -7.23 -5.06
CA SER A 210 -12.61 -6.95 -5.32
C SER A 210 -12.31 -6.90 -6.83
N VAL A 211 -12.99 -7.71 -7.65
CA VAL A 211 -12.85 -7.69 -9.12
C VAL A 211 -13.25 -6.34 -9.72
N ALA A 212 -14.07 -5.52 -9.04
CA ALA A 212 -14.49 -4.21 -9.54
C ALA A 212 -13.30 -3.29 -9.89
N VAL A 213 -12.14 -3.47 -9.26
CA VAL A 213 -10.93 -2.70 -9.55
C VAL A 213 -10.45 -2.84 -10.99
N LEU A 214 -10.74 -3.96 -11.67
CA LEU A 214 -10.34 -4.20 -13.05
C LEU A 214 -11.02 -3.21 -14.02
N PHE A 215 -12.16 -2.64 -13.63
CA PHE A 215 -12.88 -1.64 -14.42
C PHE A 215 -12.39 -0.20 -14.16
N SER A 216 -11.40 0.00 -13.30
CA SER A 216 -10.85 1.33 -12.97
C SER A 216 -9.97 1.93 -14.06
N GLY A 217 -9.56 1.14 -15.08
CA GLY A 217 -8.65 1.59 -16.13
C GLY A 217 -7.18 1.75 -15.67
N ASN A 218 -6.85 1.39 -14.43
CA ASN A 218 -5.48 1.42 -13.92
C ASN A 218 -4.70 0.19 -14.40
N ALA A 219 -3.51 0.40 -14.97
CA ALA A 219 -2.61 -0.68 -15.42
C ALA A 219 -2.22 -1.67 -14.30
N LEU A 220 -2.21 -1.24 -13.04
CA LEU A 220 -1.89 -2.07 -11.87
C LEU A 220 -3.13 -2.75 -11.24
N SER A 221 -4.33 -2.51 -11.76
CA SER A 221 -5.60 -3.05 -11.22
C SER A 221 -5.56 -4.56 -11.00
N ALA A 222 -5.07 -5.32 -11.99
CA ALA A 222 -4.96 -6.78 -11.89
C ALA A 222 -4.03 -7.24 -10.77
N LEU A 223 -2.98 -6.48 -10.51
CA LEU A 223 -2.00 -6.81 -9.48
C LEU A 223 -2.58 -6.65 -8.07
N TYR A 224 -3.37 -5.59 -7.83
CA TYR A 224 -4.07 -5.39 -6.55
C TYR A 224 -5.06 -6.50 -6.23
N LEU A 225 -5.56 -7.21 -7.26
CA LEU A 225 -6.44 -8.37 -7.09
C LEU A 225 -5.63 -9.68 -6.92
N ILE A 226 -4.66 -9.93 -7.80
CA ILE A 226 -3.97 -11.22 -7.89
C ILE A 226 -2.95 -11.40 -6.78
N ALA A 227 -2.18 -10.37 -6.44
CA ALA A 227 -1.12 -10.46 -5.43
C ALA A 227 -1.62 -10.98 -4.07
N PRO A 228 -2.67 -10.41 -3.45
CA PRO A 228 -3.16 -10.93 -2.17
C PRO A 228 -3.73 -12.34 -2.28
N LEU A 229 -4.37 -12.70 -3.41
CA LEU A 229 -4.90 -14.06 -3.61
C LEU A 229 -3.79 -15.11 -3.70
N ILE A 230 -2.67 -14.78 -4.36
CA ILE A 230 -1.51 -15.69 -4.45
C ILE A 230 -0.80 -15.78 -3.10
N MET A 231 -0.46 -14.63 -2.51
CA MET A 231 0.31 -14.55 -1.26
C MET A 231 -0.47 -15.15 -0.09
N LEU A 232 -1.78 -14.88 -0.01
CA LEU A 232 -2.62 -15.26 1.12
C LEU A 232 -3.56 -16.43 0.82
N GLY A 233 -3.57 -16.98 -0.38
CA GLY A 233 -4.52 -18.04 -0.79
C GLY A 233 -4.49 -19.26 0.14
N LEU A 234 -3.40 -20.02 0.09
CA LEU A 234 -3.24 -21.20 0.97
C LEU A 234 -3.16 -20.84 2.47
N PRO A 235 -2.30 -19.92 2.92
CA PRO A 235 -2.19 -19.63 4.34
C PRO A 235 -3.47 -19.00 4.92
N GLY A 236 -4.17 -18.17 4.15
CA GLY A 236 -5.44 -17.57 4.55
C GLY A 236 -6.57 -18.59 4.64
N VAL A 237 -6.70 -19.51 3.66
CA VAL A 237 -7.66 -20.63 3.76
C VAL A 237 -7.37 -21.49 4.99
N GLY A 238 -6.10 -21.86 5.21
CA GLY A 238 -5.70 -22.64 6.38
C GLY A 238 -6.01 -21.94 7.71
N PHE A 239 -5.73 -20.64 7.79
CA PHE A 239 -6.06 -19.83 8.96
C PHE A 239 -7.57 -19.75 9.20
N GLY A 240 -8.35 -19.44 8.15
CA GLY A 240 -9.81 -19.40 8.23
C GLY A 240 -10.42 -20.73 8.65
N TRP A 241 -9.90 -21.84 8.13
CA TRP A 241 -10.31 -23.19 8.52
C TRP A 241 -10.07 -23.42 10.02
N TRP A 242 -8.89 -23.07 10.53
CA TRP A 242 -8.58 -23.20 11.95
C TRP A 242 -9.46 -22.29 12.82
N VAL A 243 -9.72 -21.06 12.38
CA VAL A 243 -10.63 -20.13 13.06
C VAL A 243 -12.04 -20.73 13.15
N GLY A 244 -12.57 -21.25 12.04
CA GLY A 244 -13.89 -21.86 11.98
C GLY A 244 -14.05 -23.11 12.84
N LYS A 245 -12.97 -23.87 13.08
CA LYS A 245 -13.00 -25.12 13.86
C LYS A 245 -13.32 -24.90 15.34
N GLN A 246 -12.75 -23.86 15.95
CA GLN A 246 -12.89 -23.62 17.39
C GLN A 246 -14.29 -23.16 17.84
N ASP A 247 -15.14 -22.73 16.91
CA ASP A 247 -16.55 -22.44 17.22
C ASP A 247 -17.44 -23.69 17.11
N ALA A 248 -17.13 -24.60 16.18
CA ALA A 248 -17.85 -25.87 16.02
C ALA A 248 -17.62 -26.83 17.20
N GLU A 249 -16.48 -26.76 17.89
CA GLU A 249 -16.21 -27.56 19.09
C GLU A 249 -16.99 -27.07 20.34
N LYS A 250 -17.70 -25.94 20.26
CA LYS A 250 -18.50 -25.38 21.36
C LYS A 250 -20.01 -25.54 21.17
N SER A 251 -20.49 -25.98 20.00
CA SER A 251 -21.90 -26.32 19.72
C SER A 251 -22.15 -27.80 19.93
#